data_AF-A0A8S3U9A3-F1
#
_entry.id   AF-A0A8S3U9A3-F1
#
_cell.length_a   1.000
_cell.length_b   1.000
_cell.length_c   1.000
_cell.angle_alpha   90.00
_cell.angle_beta   90.00
_cell.angle_gamma   90.00
#
_symmetry.space_group_name_H-M   'P 1'
#
loop_
_entity.id
_entity.type
_entity.pdbx_description
1 polymer ?
#
loop_
_entity_poly.entity_id
_entity_poly.type
_entity_poly.pdbx_seq_one_letter_code
_entity_poly.pdbx_strand_id
1 'polypeptide(L)'
;MTGVIWLNSDMPPLTEESLIHFATHCFKNLHLKCSTIKMYICGIRYKYLENGKPSIFSDSSDKLYRLDALYRGIKKNEKKSTKPRLPITFTILKDICQFLRKGYYTPYVDILLEAACVTAYFGFLRCGEFTVLHSFDSECNVSIEDIRFFKDKVTFHLKASKTDPFREGVDIHLFASGASVCPVLSLERYMDYRDRKFKDSKSQDAFFVMENRKALTRNYFISSLKIYLPYLDTTQTYIMVTAFALEQAPQQVRKLKITLFRHSDGGHSVILAI
;
A
#
# COMPACT_ATOMS: atom_id res chain seq x y z
N MET A 1 16.88 -17.59 19.40
CA MET A 1 17.65 -16.40 18.97
C MET A 1 18.30 -15.80 20.20
N THR A 2 19.47 -16.32 20.56
CA THR A 2 20.32 -15.74 21.58
C THR A 2 21.00 -14.52 20.94
N GLY A 3 20.56 -13.32 21.33
CA GLY A 3 21.24 -12.09 20.96
C GLY A 3 22.68 -12.17 21.46
N VAL A 4 23.63 -11.74 20.63
CA VAL A 4 25.02 -11.57 21.05
C VAL A 4 25.01 -10.50 22.15
N ILE A 5 25.13 -10.94 23.39
CA ILE A 5 25.30 -10.05 24.54
C ILE A 5 26.77 -9.64 24.50
N TRP A 6 27.01 -8.41 24.08
CA TRP A 6 28.33 -7.80 24.15
C TRP A 6 28.66 -7.54 25.63
N LEU A 7 29.15 -8.57 26.31
CA LEU A 7 29.65 -8.51 27.68
C LEU A 7 31.00 -7.79 27.63
N ASN A 8 30.99 -6.50 27.94
CA ASN A 8 32.13 -5.56 27.88
C ASN A 8 32.70 -5.37 26.46
N SER A 9 32.35 -4.30 25.75
CA SER A 9 33.05 -4.03 24.49
C SER A 9 32.94 -2.58 24.06
N ASP A 10 34.07 -1.88 24.03
CA ASP A 10 34.26 -0.80 23.09
C ASP A 10 33.86 -1.31 21.69
N MET A 11 32.84 -0.68 21.09
CA MET A 11 32.48 -0.94 19.70
C MET A 11 33.76 -0.75 18.86
N PRO A 12 34.09 -1.70 17.96
CA PRO A 12 35.30 -1.60 17.16
C PRO A 12 35.31 -0.30 16.36
N PRO A 13 36.48 0.29 16.06
CA PRO A 13 36.54 1.49 15.25
C PRO A 13 35.88 1.22 13.89
N LEU A 14 34.87 2.02 13.55
CA LEU A 14 34.19 1.91 12.28
C LEU A 14 35.02 2.58 11.20
N THR A 15 35.55 1.80 10.24
CA THR A 15 36.29 2.33 9.09
C THR A 15 35.52 2.09 7.79
N GLU A 16 35.86 2.82 6.73
CA GLU A 16 35.30 2.58 5.39
C GLU A 16 35.59 1.15 4.92
N GLU A 17 36.76 0.60 5.26
CA GLU A 17 37.17 -0.75 4.91
C GLU A 17 36.29 -1.82 5.57
N SER A 18 35.99 -1.67 6.86
CA SER A 18 35.05 -2.57 7.55
C SER A 18 33.66 -2.55 6.91
N LEU A 19 33.17 -1.37 6.49
CA LEU A 19 31.90 -1.25 5.78
C LEU A 19 31.93 -1.89 4.38
N ILE A 20 33.03 -1.75 3.65
CA ILE A 20 33.23 -2.38 2.33
C ILE A 20 33.24 -3.89 2.47
N HIS A 21 33.96 -4.45 3.44
CA HIS A 21 33.98 -5.89 3.70
C HIS A 21 32.61 -6.41 4.08
N PHE A 22 31.91 -5.71 4.99
CA PHE A 22 30.54 -6.05 5.36
C PHE A 22 29.57 -6.03 4.16
N ALA A 23 29.60 -4.95 3.36
CA ALA A 23 28.78 -4.82 2.16
C ALA A 23 29.11 -5.89 1.11
N THR A 24 30.39 -6.21 0.94
CA THR A 24 30.86 -7.25 0.03
C THR A 24 30.38 -8.62 0.48
N HIS A 25 30.52 -8.96 1.77
CA HIS A 25 30.00 -10.20 2.34
C HIS A 25 28.47 -10.31 2.18
N CYS A 26 27.74 -9.24 2.45
CA CYS A 26 26.29 -9.20 2.23
C CYS A 26 25.89 -9.47 0.78
N PHE A 27 26.66 -8.96 -0.18
CA PHE A 27 26.37 -9.16 -1.60
C PHE A 27 26.80 -10.53 -2.10
N LYS A 28 28.04 -10.95 -1.81
CA LYS A 28 28.64 -12.18 -2.32
C LYS A 28 28.13 -13.44 -1.63
N ASN A 29 27.97 -13.40 -0.30
CA ASN A 29 27.69 -14.58 0.51
C ASN A 29 26.22 -14.66 0.92
N LEU A 30 25.60 -13.51 1.24
CA LEU A 30 24.20 -13.46 1.64
C LEU A 30 23.24 -13.16 0.48
N HIS A 31 23.77 -12.87 -0.71
CA HIS A 31 23.00 -12.54 -1.92
C HIS A 31 21.95 -11.43 -1.70
N LEU A 32 22.26 -10.47 -0.82
CA LEU A 32 21.35 -9.37 -0.48
C LEU A 32 21.34 -8.29 -1.56
N LYS A 33 20.19 -7.62 -1.67
CA LYS A 33 20.02 -6.49 -2.57
C LYS A 33 20.78 -5.25 -2.08
N CYS A 34 21.25 -4.42 -2.98
CA CYS A 34 21.92 -3.15 -2.71
C CYS A 34 21.09 -2.26 -1.78
N SER A 35 19.77 -2.23 -1.96
CA SER A 35 18.85 -1.49 -1.08
C SER A 35 18.89 -1.99 0.37
N THR A 36 18.92 -3.31 0.56
CA THR A 36 18.98 -3.95 1.88
C THR A 36 20.34 -3.71 2.53
N ILE A 37 21.43 -3.81 1.77
CA ILE A 37 22.78 -3.54 2.25
C ILE A 37 22.92 -2.09 2.72
N LYS A 38 22.40 -1.13 1.96
CA LYS A 38 22.35 0.28 2.37
C LYS A 38 21.58 0.48 3.67
N MET A 39 20.42 -0.16 3.81
CA MET A 39 19.62 -0.12 5.03
C MET A 39 20.37 -0.69 6.24
N TYR A 40 21.12 -1.79 6.07
CA TYR A 40 21.96 -2.34 7.14
C TYR A 40 23.08 -1.38 7.54
N ILE A 41 23.73 -0.74 6.57
CA ILE A 41 24.77 0.26 6.85
C ILE A 41 24.20 1.50 7.55
N CYS A 42 22.97 1.92 7.20
CA CYS A 42 22.24 2.93 7.97
C CYS A 42 21.96 2.48 9.41
N GLY A 43 21.60 1.21 9.63
CA GLY A 43 21.40 0.63 10.96
C GLY A 43 22.70 0.58 11.78
N ILE A 44 23.82 0.23 11.15
CA ILE A 44 25.16 0.30 11.77
C ILE A 44 25.45 1.74 12.18
N ARG A 45 25.28 2.71 11.27
CA ARG A 45 25.46 4.14 11.59
C ARG A 45 24.61 4.56 12.79
N TYR A 46 23.33 4.22 12.79
CA TYR A 46 22.43 4.55 13.88
C TYR A 46 22.93 4.00 15.22
N LYS A 47 23.38 2.74 15.26
CA LYS A 47 23.88 2.11 16.49
C LYS A 47 25.14 2.80 17.01
N TYR A 48 26.04 3.23 16.14
CA TYR A 48 27.25 3.97 16.56
C TYR A 48 26.92 5.37 17.10
N LEU A 49 25.96 6.07 16.48
CA LEU A 49 25.48 7.36 16.96
C LEU A 49 24.81 7.25 18.34
N GLU A 50 24.00 6.21 18.55
CA GLU A 50 23.35 5.93 19.85
C GLU A 50 24.38 5.70 20.98
N ASN A 51 25.55 5.17 20.65
CA ASN A 51 26.65 4.94 21.61
C ASN A 51 27.62 6.14 21.71
N GLY A 52 27.26 7.31 21.16
CA GLY A 52 28.06 8.53 21.25
C GLY A 52 29.40 8.49 20.50
N LYS A 53 29.60 7.54 19.58
CA LYS A 53 30.81 7.47 18.74
C LYS A 53 30.66 8.43 17.55
N PRO A 54 31.73 9.13 17.12
CA PRO A 54 31.69 10.03 15.99
C PRO A 54 31.33 9.28 14.70
N SER A 55 30.54 9.89 13.83
CA SER A 55 30.14 9.26 12.58
C SER A 55 31.26 9.42 11.55
N ILE A 56 31.75 8.31 10.98
CA ILE A 56 32.52 8.38 9.73
C ILE A 56 31.71 8.93 8.54
N PHE A 57 30.41 9.15 8.76
CA PHE A 57 29.47 9.73 7.81
C PHE A 57 29.21 11.22 8.06
N SER A 58 29.83 11.86 9.08
CA SER A 58 29.44 13.19 9.56
C SER A 58 30.40 14.33 9.24
N ASP A 59 31.35 14.19 8.33
CA ASP A 59 32.09 15.36 7.85
C ASP A 59 32.06 15.47 6.33
N SER A 60 31.80 16.69 5.89
CA SER A 60 31.64 17.08 4.47
C SER A 60 32.90 16.87 3.64
N SER A 61 33.99 16.43 4.28
CA SER A 61 35.30 16.17 3.68
C SER A 61 35.56 14.69 3.35
N ASP A 62 34.86 13.74 3.98
CA ASP A 62 35.05 12.30 3.75
C ASP A 62 33.76 11.64 3.24
N LYS A 63 33.36 12.02 2.01
CA LYS A 63 32.47 11.15 1.25
C LYS A 63 33.16 9.79 1.14
N LEU A 64 32.48 8.73 1.60
CA LEU A 64 32.95 7.34 1.49
C LEU A 64 32.91 6.88 0.02
N TYR A 65 33.83 7.41 -0.80
CA TYR A 65 33.85 7.25 -2.24
C TYR A 65 34.03 5.79 -2.66
N ARG A 66 34.77 5.00 -1.88
CA ARG A 66 35.02 3.58 -2.16
C ARG A 66 33.77 2.77 -1.85
N LEU A 67 33.08 3.08 -0.75
CA LEU A 67 31.79 2.47 -0.44
C LEU A 67 30.72 2.83 -1.47
N ASP A 68 30.70 4.09 -1.94
CA ASP A 68 29.82 4.52 -3.02
C ASP A 68 30.13 3.84 -4.36
N ALA A 69 31.41 3.67 -4.69
CA ALA A 69 31.84 2.93 -5.87
C ALA A 69 31.42 1.47 -5.79
N LEU A 70 31.56 0.84 -4.61
CA LEU A 70 31.07 -0.51 -4.34
C LEU A 70 29.55 -0.59 -4.55
N TYR A 71 28.77 0.34 -4.01
CA TYR A 71 27.32 0.37 -4.23
C TYR A 71 26.96 0.49 -5.71
N ARG A 72 27.67 1.33 -6.47
CA ARG A 72 27.47 1.44 -7.93
C ARG A 72 27.77 0.12 -8.64
N GLY A 73 28.87 -0.55 -8.26
CA GLY A 73 29.25 -1.86 -8.79
C GLY A 73 28.22 -2.95 -8.47
N ILE A 74 27.81 -3.06 -7.21
CA ILE A 74 26.75 -3.97 -6.75
C ILE A 74 25.47 -3.72 -7.54
N LYS A 75 25.01 -2.46 -7.60
CA LYS A 75 23.76 -2.08 -8.30
C LYS A 75 23.80 -2.37 -9.80
N LYS A 76 24.99 -2.28 -10.44
CA LYS A 76 25.16 -2.67 -11.85
C LYS A 76 25.07 -4.18 -12.04
N ASN A 77 25.54 -4.96 -11.07
CA ASN A 77 25.55 -6.41 -11.11
C ASN A 77 24.21 -7.03 -10.65
N GLU A 78 23.39 -6.27 -9.92
CA GLU A 78 22.00 -6.62 -9.67
C GLU A 78 21.22 -6.66 -10.98
N LYS A 79 20.81 -7.87 -11.41
CA LYS A 79 19.83 -8.01 -12.49
C LYS A 79 18.56 -7.25 -12.10
N LYS A 80 18.18 -6.23 -12.87
CA LYS A 80 16.88 -5.55 -12.75
C LYS A 80 15.76 -6.49 -13.17
N SER A 81 15.40 -7.43 -12.30
CA SER A 81 14.12 -8.15 -12.39
C SER A 81 13.06 -7.42 -11.56
N THR A 82 12.92 -6.11 -11.77
CA THR A 82 11.76 -5.40 -11.24
C THR A 82 10.69 -5.48 -12.30
N LYS A 83 9.81 -6.48 -12.17
CA LYS A 83 8.58 -6.57 -12.96
C LYS A 83 7.78 -5.27 -12.76
N PRO A 84 7.41 -4.55 -13.82
CA PRO A 84 6.66 -3.31 -13.69
C PRO A 84 5.32 -3.58 -13.02
N ARG A 85 4.93 -2.71 -12.08
CA ARG A 85 3.59 -2.74 -11.49
C ARG A 85 2.66 -1.98 -12.43
N LEU A 86 1.78 -2.70 -13.11
CA LEU A 86 0.83 -2.10 -14.03
C LEU A 86 -0.45 -1.68 -13.29
N PRO A 87 -1.03 -0.53 -13.64
CA PRO A 87 -2.27 -0.06 -13.03
C PRO A 87 -3.46 -0.92 -13.49
N ILE A 88 -4.46 -1.04 -12.62
CA ILE A 88 -5.79 -1.49 -13.06
C ILE A 88 -6.45 -0.33 -13.80
N THR A 89 -6.67 -0.49 -15.10
CA THR A 89 -7.37 0.46 -15.98
C THR A 89 -8.89 0.28 -15.88
N PHE A 90 -9.67 1.21 -16.43
CA PHE A 90 -11.13 1.08 -16.47
C PHE A 90 -11.57 -0.15 -17.27
N THR A 91 -10.86 -0.48 -18.35
CA THR A 91 -11.15 -1.67 -19.17
C THR A 91 -10.98 -2.94 -18.35
N ILE A 92 -9.84 -3.07 -17.64
CA ILE A 92 -9.58 -4.20 -16.74
C ILE A 92 -10.64 -4.28 -15.64
N LEU A 93 -11.01 -3.15 -15.02
CA LEU A 93 -12.09 -3.12 -14.03
C LEU A 93 -13.41 -3.61 -14.61
N LYS A 94 -13.77 -3.13 -15.81
CA LYS A 94 -15.00 -3.53 -16.50
C LYS A 94 -15.02 -5.03 -16.76
N ASP A 95 -13.91 -5.60 -17.21
CA ASP A 95 -13.81 -7.03 -17.47
C ASP A 95 -13.93 -7.85 -16.18
N ILE A 96 -13.31 -7.39 -15.09
CA ILE A 96 -13.48 -7.98 -13.75
C ILE A 96 -14.96 -7.96 -13.33
N CYS A 97 -15.63 -6.81 -13.42
CA CYS A 97 -17.04 -6.69 -13.06
C CYS A 97 -17.93 -7.60 -13.92
N GLN A 98 -17.70 -7.66 -15.24
CA GLN A 98 -18.45 -8.54 -16.12
C GLN A 98 -18.24 -10.01 -15.80
N PHE A 99 -17.02 -10.39 -15.43
CA PHE A 99 -16.71 -11.75 -15.00
C PHE A 99 -17.44 -12.13 -13.71
N LEU A 100 -17.38 -11.27 -12.68
CA LEU A 100 -18.07 -11.49 -11.41
C LEU A 100 -19.58 -11.63 -11.58
N ARG A 101 -20.19 -10.82 -12.47
CA ARG A 101 -21.62 -10.89 -12.77
C ARG A 101 -22.06 -12.17 -13.46
N LYS A 102 -21.15 -12.97 -14.02
CA LYS A 102 -21.44 -14.30 -14.58
C LYS A 102 -21.59 -15.38 -13.51
N GLY A 103 -21.19 -15.11 -12.25
CA GLY A 103 -21.30 -16.05 -11.13
C GLY A 103 -20.13 -17.02 -11.09
N TYR A 104 -19.00 -16.60 -10.51
CA TYR A 104 -17.81 -17.46 -10.37
C TYR A 104 -17.67 -18.03 -8.95
N TYR A 105 -18.00 -17.23 -7.93
CA TYR A 105 -18.05 -17.68 -6.54
C TYR A 105 -19.52 -17.92 -6.16
N THR A 106 -19.89 -17.53 -4.94
CA THR A 106 -21.28 -17.41 -4.55
C THR A 106 -21.81 -16.04 -4.97
N PRO A 107 -23.13 -15.88 -5.15
CA PRO A 107 -23.72 -14.59 -5.51
C PRO A 107 -23.32 -13.44 -4.57
N TYR A 108 -23.16 -13.74 -3.27
CA TYR A 108 -22.72 -12.75 -2.30
C TYR A 108 -21.24 -12.37 -2.47
N VAL A 109 -20.35 -13.36 -2.64
CA VAL A 109 -18.91 -13.10 -2.80
C VAL A 109 -18.65 -12.32 -4.07
N ASP A 110 -19.34 -12.64 -5.17
CA ASP A 110 -19.17 -11.91 -6.43
C ASP A 110 -19.60 -10.43 -6.30
N ILE A 111 -20.73 -10.15 -5.65
CA ILE A 111 -21.20 -8.78 -5.38
C ILE A 111 -20.24 -8.05 -4.43
N LEU A 112 -19.76 -8.71 -3.38
CA LEU A 112 -18.77 -8.16 -2.44
C LEU A 112 -17.47 -7.74 -3.16
N LEU A 113 -16.93 -8.64 -3.99
CA LEU A 113 -15.69 -8.37 -4.72
C LEU A 113 -15.89 -7.30 -5.80
N GLU A 114 -17.04 -7.26 -6.46
CA GLU A 114 -17.37 -6.20 -7.41
C GLU A 114 -17.37 -4.84 -6.69
N ALA A 115 -18.14 -4.73 -5.60
CA ALA A 115 -18.23 -3.48 -4.84
C ALA A 115 -16.87 -3.03 -4.30
N ALA A 116 -16.05 -3.96 -3.81
CA ALA A 116 -14.70 -3.66 -3.34
C ALA A 116 -13.77 -3.18 -4.47
N CYS A 117 -13.78 -3.82 -5.64
CA CYS A 117 -12.97 -3.42 -6.79
C CYS A 117 -13.38 -2.04 -7.33
N VAL A 118 -14.68 -1.81 -7.43
CA VAL A 118 -15.24 -0.54 -7.92
C VAL A 118 -14.92 0.59 -6.93
N THR A 119 -15.08 0.36 -5.63
CA THR A 119 -14.71 1.31 -4.58
C THR A 119 -13.22 1.64 -4.64
N ALA A 120 -12.37 0.63 -4.78
CA ALA A 120 -10.93 0.82 -4.88
C ALA A 120 -10.53 1.65 -6.11
N TYR A 121 -11.15 1.39 -7.25
CA TYR A 121 -10.87 2.10 -8.49
C TYR A 121 -11.34 3.56 -8.45
N PHE A 122 -12.61 3.81 -8.15
CA PHE A 122 -13.19 5.15 -8.18
C PHE A 122 -12.72 6.02 -7.01
N GLY A 123 -12.40 5.41 -5.86
CA GLY A 123 -11.84 6.09 -4.70
C GLY A 123 -10.32 6.27 -4.76
N PHE A 124 -9.65 5.70 -5.77
CA PHE A 124 -8.18 5.63 -5.85
C PHE A 124 -7.55 5.10 -4.54
N LEU A 125 -8.18 4.07 -3.98
CA LEU A 125 -7.82 3.51 -2.69
C LEU A 125 -6.73 2.47 -2.83
N ARG A 126 -5.84 2.45 -1.85
CA ARG A 126 -4.96 1.30 -1.61
C ARG A 126 -5.77 0.20 -0.96
N CYS A 127 -5.38 -1.05 -1.22
CA CYS A 127 -6.05 -2.21 -0.64
C CYS A 127 -6.20 -2.13 0.90
N GLY A 128 -5.19 -1.59 1.60
CA GLY A 128 -5.25 -1.44 3.07
C GLY A 128 -6.20 -0.35 3.59
N GLU A 129 -6.80 0.47 2.73
CA GLU A 129 -7.72 1.55 3.14
C GLU A 129 -9.18 1.05 3.21
N PHE A 130 -9.52 -0.04 2.52
CA PHE A 130 -10.86 -0.65 2.52
C PHE A 130 -10.87 -2.13 2.93
N THR A 131 -9.71 -2.72 3.24
CA THR A 131 -9.59 -4.10 3.73
C THR A 131 -8.81 -4.14 5.04
N VAL A 132 -8.98 -5.25 5.76
CA VAL A 132 -8.32 -5.49 7.05
C VAL A 132 -7.05 -6.35 6.84
N LEU A 133 -5.99 -6.04 7.58
CA LEU A 133 -4.75 -6.83 7.56
C LEU A 133 -4.79 -8.04 8.49
N HIS A 134 -5.25 -7.86 9.74
CA HIS A 134 -5.27 -8.88 10.77
C HIS A 134 -6.66 -9.05 11.38
N SER A 135 -7.06 -8.10 12.24
CA SER A 135 -8.36 -8.03 12.90
C SER A 135 -9.03 -6.71 12.59
N PHE A 136 -10.35 -6.72 12.53
CA PHE A 136 -11.13 -5.51 12.34
C PHE A 136 -11.07 -4.66 13.61
N ASP A 137 -10.85 -3.36 13.41
CA ASP A 137 -10.88 -2.33 14.43
C ASP A 137 -11.73 -1.17 13.90
N SER A 138 -12.86 -0.89 14.55
CA SER A 138 -13.81 0.14 14.10
C SER A 138 -13.25 1.55 14.14
N GLU A 139 -12.19 1.79 14.93
CA GLU A 139 -11.53 3.10 15.01
C GLU A 139 -10.59 3.35 13.83
N CYS A 140 -10.07 2.28 13.23
CA CYS A 140 -9.06 2.37 12.17
C CYS A 140 -9.54 1.84 10.81
N ASN A 141 -10.62 1.07 10.79
CA ASN A 141 -11.15 0.41 9.61
C ASN A 141 -12.55 0.91 9.30
N VAL A 142 -12.87 0.87 8.00
CA VAL A 142 -14.13 1.39 7.50
C VAL A 142 -15.28 0.50 7.93
N SER A 143 -16.23 1.12 8.62
CA SER A 143 -17.46 0.54 9.14
C SER A 143 -18.67 1.02 8.34
N ILE A 144 -19.86 0.52 8.64
CA ILE A 144 -21.09 0.90 7.91
C ILE A 144 -21.39 2.39 8.06
N GLU A 145 -21.25 2.94 9.27
CA GLU A 145 -21.53 4.35 9.55
C GLU A 145 -20.64 5.34 8.79
N ASP A 146 -19.47 4.88 8.34
CA ASP A 146 -18.55 5.68 7.54
C ASP A 146 -19.05 5.86 6.10
N ILE A 147 -20.11 5.14 5.70
CA ILE A 147 -20.66 5.15 4.35
C ILE A 147 -22.00 5.87 4.31
N ARG A 148 -22.08 6.92 3.50
CA ARG A 148 -23.31 7.70 3.30
C ARG A 148 -23.74 7.65 1.84
N PHE A 149 -24.92 7.09 1.60
CA PHE A 149 -25.52 7.00 0.27
C PHE A 149 -26.35 8.25 -0.06
N PHE A 150 -26.15 8.78 -1.26
CA PHE A 150 -26.93 9.86 -1.84
C PHE A 150 -27.36 9.44 -3.26
N LYS A 151 -28.32 10.18 -3.85
CA LYS A 151 -28.89 9.87 -5.17
C LYS A 151 -27.84 9.76 -6.29
N ASP A 152 -26.81 10.60 -6.25
CA ASP A 152 -25.80 10.75 -7.31
C ASP A 152 -24.38 10.40 -6.85
N LYS A 153 -24.19 10.09 -5.56
CA LYS A 153 -22.87 9.78 -5.00
C LYS A 153 -22.95 8.90 -3.76
N VAL A 154 -21.85 8.22 -3.47
CA VAL A 154 -21.59 7.60 -2.16
C VAL A 154 -20.40 8.32 -1.53
N THR A 155 -20.52 8.70 -0.27
CA THR A 155 -19.41 9.25 0.52
C THR A 155 -18.84 8.17 1.40
N PHE A 156 -17.52 8.01 1.33
CA PHE A 156 -16.73 6.98 2.00
C PHE A 156 -15.75 7.67 2.94
N HIS A 157 -16.02 7.65 4.23
CA HIS A 157 -15.15 8.28 5.24
C HIS A 157 -14.00 7.34 5.60
N LEU A 158 -12.77 7.74 5.29
CA LEU A 158 -11.58 7.01 5.73
C LEU A 158 -11.10 7.57 7.06
N LYS A 159 -11.32 6.83 8.15
CA LYS A 159 -10.92 7.21 9.53
C LYS A 159 -9.42 7.41 9.71
N ALA A 160 -8.61 6.65 8.97
CA ALA A 160 -7.16 6.73 9.07
C ALA A 160 -6.52 6.59 7.69
N SER A 161 -5.56 7.46 7.40
CA SER A 161 -4.64 7.30 6.27
C SER A 161 -3.20 7.28 6.75
N LYS A 162 -2.31 6.62 5.99
CA LYS A 162 -0.87 6.58 6.35
C LYS A 162 -0.21 7.96 6.42
N THR A 163 -0.81 8.96 5.79
CA THR A 163 -0.33 10.34 5.73
C THR A 163 -1.08 11.26 6.68
N ASP A 164 -1.94 10.70 7.53
CA ASP A 164 -2.74 11.43 8.51
C ASP A 164 -2.20 11.15 9.92
N PRO A 165 -1.19 11.93 10.37
CA PRO A 165 -0.59 11.76 11.70
C PRO A 165 -1.58 12.07 12.84
N PHE A 166 -2.66 12.81 12.56
CA PHE A 166 -3.64 13.24 13.55
C PHE A 166 -4.94 12.42 13.54
N ARG A 167 -5.11 11.52 12.56
CA ARG A 167 -6.29 10.66 12.37
C ARG A 167 -7.60 11.45 12.26
N GLU A 168 -7.56 12.61 11.62
CA GLU A 168 -8.78 13.40 11.35
C GLU A 168 -9.67 12.74 10.28
N GLY A 169 -9.09 11.84 9.49
CA GLY A 169 -9.78 11.12 8.43
C GLY A 169 -10.07 11.98 7.21
N VAL A 170 -10.63 11.37 6.16
CA VAL A 170 -10.96 12.06 4.91
C VAL A 170 -12.20 11.48 4.24
N ASP A 171 -13.08 12.36 3.77
CA ASP A 171 -14.23 11.98 2.96
C ASP A 171 -13.83 11.78 1.50
N ILE A 172 -14.18 10.62 0.94
CA ILE A 172 -13.99 10.29 -0.47
C ILE A 172 -15.36 10.19 -1.13
N HIS A 173 -15.58 10.96 -2.18
CA HIS A 173 -16.86 10.97 -2.90
C HIS A 173 -16.76 10.15 -4.19
N LEU A 174 -17.61 9.13 -4.27
CA LEU A 174 -17.75 8.25 -5.42
C LEU A 174 -19.02 8.62 -6.18
N PHE A 175 -18.88 9.29 -7.32
CA PHE A 175 -20.01 9.78 -8.11
C PHE A 175 -20.55 8.70 -9.04
N ALA A 176 -21.86 8.72 -9.29
CA ALA A 176 -22.50 7.90 -10.31
C ALA A 176 -21.86 8.17 -11.68
N SER A 177 -21.35 7.12 -12.33
CA SER A 177 -20.61 7.27 -13.59
C SER A 177 -21.51 7.23 -14.84
N GLY A 178 -22.75 6.72 -14.71
CA GLY A 178 -23.62 6.42 -15.85
C GLY A 178 -23.07 5.33 -16.80
N ALA A 179 -21.93 4.73 -16.49
CA ALA A 179 -21.26 3.73 -17.32
C ALA A 179 -21.67 2.30 -16.93
N SER A 180 -21.17 1.30 -17.66
CA SER A 180 -21.39 -0.14 -17.36
C SER A 180 -20.90 -0.57 -15.98
N VAL A 181 -19.99 0.21 -15.39
CA VAL A 181 -19.50 0.07 -14.02
C VAL A 181 -19.75 1.40 -13.31
N CYS A 182 -20.63 1.39 -12.31
CA CYS A 182 -21.05 2.56 -11.56
C CYS A 182 -20.87 2.31 -10.06
N PRO A 183 -20.09 3.14 -9.34
CA PRO A 183 -19.80 2.91 -7.93
C PRO A 183 -21.04 2.98 -7.05
N VAL A 184 -21.95 3.92 -7.31
CA VAL A 184 -23.21 4.05 -6.57
C VAL A 184 -24.03 2.76 -6.69
N LEU A 185 -24.32 2.32 -7.92
CA LEU A 185 -25.13 1.12 -8.16
C LEU A 185 -24.46 -0.15 -7.63
N SER A 186 -23.14 -0.31 -7.78
CA SER A 186 -22.44 -1.49 -7.27
C SER A 186 -22.44 -1.54 -5.74
N LEU A 187 -22.30 -0.39 -5.07
CA LEU A 187 -22.35 -0.30 -3.61
C LEU A 187 -23.77 -0.47 -3.04
N GLU A 188 -24.79 0.11 -3.69
CA GLU A 188 -26.19 -0.08 -3.30
C GLU A 188 -26.59 -1.55 -3.39
N ARG A 189 -26.26 -2.22 -4.50
CA ARG A 189 -26.52 -3.66 -4.66
C ARG A 189 -25.83 -4.50 -3.60
N TYR A 190 -24.59 -4.14 -3.24
CA TYR A 190 -23.87 -4.80 -2.18
C TYR A 190 -24.57 -4.62 -0.83
N MET A 191 -24.93 -3.39 -0.48
CA MET A 191 -25.58 -3.06 0.79
C MET A 191 -26.93 -3.77 0.92
N ASP A 192 -27.76 -3.73 -0.13
CA ASP A 192 -29.05 -4.42 -0.18
C ASP A 192 -28.92 -5.93 0.04
N TYR A 193 -27.95 -6.57 -0.62
CA TYR A 193 -27.72 -8.00 -0.46
C TYR A 193 -27.18 -8.32 0.94
N ARG A 194 -26.22 -7.52 1.41
CA ARG A 194 -25.61 -7.64 2.74
C ARG A 194 -26.66 -7.57 3.83
N ASP A 195 -27.55 -6.58 3.80
CA ASP A 195 -28.56 -6.37 4.85
C ASP A 195 -29.63 -7.47 4.86
N ARG A 196 -29.99 -7.99 3.69
CA ARG A 196 -30.88 -9.17 3.60
C ARG A 196 -30.23 -10.42 4.19
N LYS A 197 -28.92 -10.59 3.99
CA LYS A 197 -28.16 -11.77 4.48
C LYS A 197 -27.80 -11.66 5.96
N PHE A 198 -27.55 -10.46 6.46
CA PHE A 198 -27.06 -10.17 7.81
C PHE A 198 -27.97 -9.16 8.54
N LYS A 199 -29.14 -9.63 8.98
CA LYS A 199 -30.19 -8.81 9.59
C LYS A 199 -29.78 -8.08 10.89
N ASP A 200 -28.76 -8.58 11.59
CA ASP A 200 -28.34 -8.05 12.90
C ASP A 200 -27.07 -7.18 12.83
N SER A 201 -26.81 -6.56 11.67
CA SER A 201 -25.63 -5.72 11.48
C SER A 201 -25.71 -4.44 12.31
N LYS A 202 -24.62 -4.08 12.97
CA LYS A 202 -24.46 -2.82 13.72
C LYS A 202 -23.72 -1.79 12.88
N SER A 203 -23.90 -0.50 13.20
CA SER A 203 -23.25 0.61 12.48
C SER A 203 -21.72 0.51 12.47
N GLN A 204 -21.15 0.03 13.59
CA GLN A 204 -19.72 -0.18 13.81
C GLN A 204 -19.17 -1.45 13.16
N ASP A 205 -20.01 -2.30 12.57
CA ASP A 205 -19.52 -3.50 11.89
C ASP A 205 -18.76 -3.12 10.62
N ALA A 206 -17.84 -3.99 10.20
CA ALA A 206 -17.09 -3.82 8.98
C ALA A 206 -18.03 -3.60 7.77
N PHE A 207 -17.71 -2.60 6.95
CA PHE A 207 -18.50 -2.32 5.76
C PHE A 207 -18.42 -3.48 4.77
N PHE A 208 -17.21 -3.83 4.33
CA PHE A 208 -16.96 -5.01 3.52
C PHE A 208 -16.79 -6.24 4.41
N VAL A 209 -17.76 -7.15 4.36
CA VAL A 209 -17.80 -8.36 5.18
C VAL A 209 -17.85 -9.61 4.29
N MET A 210 -17.08 -10.64 4.63
CA MET A 210 -17.10 -11.95 3.96
C MET A 210 -18.31 -12.78 4.43
N GLU A 211 -18.61 -13.90 3.75
CA GLU A 211 -19.77 -14.75 4.11
C GLU A 211 -19.73 -15.28 5.55
N ASN A 212 -18.54 -15.48 6.09
CA ASN A 212 -18.32 -15.91 7.47
C ASN A 212 -18.46 -14.78 8.51
N ARG A 213 -19.03 -13.64 8.12
CA ARG A 213 -19.21 -12.42 8.94
C ARG A 213 -17.92 -11.76 9.43
N LYS A 214 -16.75 -12.16 8.91
CA LYS A 214 -15.48 -11.47 9.18
C LYS A 214 -15.24 -10.36 8.16
N ALA A 215 -14.58 -9.30 8.58
CA ALA A 215 -14.18 -8.22 7.67
C ALA A 215 -13.35 -8.73 6.50
N LEU A 216 -13.53 -8.14 5.32
CA LEU A 216 -12.78 -8.47 4.12
C LEU A 216 -11.29 -8.27 4.35
N THR A 217 -10.53 -9.36 4.28
CA THR A 217 -9.08 -9.29 4.47
C THR A 217 -8.36 -8.94 3.17
N ARG A 218 -7.25 -8.21 3.30
CA ARG A 218 -6.36 -7.89 2.18
C ARG A 218 -5.91 -9.15 1.43
N ASN A 219 -5.56 -10.20 2.17
CA ASN A 219 -5.08 -11.44 1.59
C ASN A 219 -6.16 -12.13 0.77
N TYR A 220 -7.38 -12.25 1.32
CA TYR A 220 -8.51 -12.84 0.62
C TYR A 220 -8.82 -12.06 -0.66
N PHE A 221 -8.95 -10.73 -0.57
CA PHE A 221 -9.22 -9.87 -1.72
C PHE A 221 -8.16 -10.03 -2.83
N ILE A 222 -6.87 -9.98 -2.46
CA ILE A 222 -5.77 -10.14 -3.44
C ILE A 222 -5.75 -11.55 -4.03
N SER A 223 -5.99 -12.61 -3.23
CA SER A 223 -6.02 -13.98 -3.75
C SER A 223 -7.18 -14.20 -4.71
N SER A 224 -8.37 -13.68 -4.38
CA SER A 224 -9.53 -13.77 -5.28
C SER A 224 -9.24 -13.04 -6.59
N LEU A 225 -8.65 -11.84 -6.52
CA LEU A 225 -8.30 -11.09 -7.73
C LEU A 225 -7.25 -11.77 -8.60
N LYS A 226 -6.22 -12.36 -7.99
CA LYS A 226 -5.15 -13.07 -8.71
C LYS A 226 -5.66 -14.27 -9.51
N ILE A 227 -6.75 -14.89 -9.09
CA ILE A 227 -7.36 -15.98 -9.84
C ILE A 227 -7.92 -15.47 -11.17
N TYR A 228 -8.43 -14.23 -11.23
CA TYR A 228 -9.02 -13.69 -12.47
C TYR A 228 -8.00 -13.15 -13.46
N LEU A 229 -6.90 -12.55 -12.98
CA LEU A 229 -5.94 -11.85 -13.84
C LEU A 229 -5.40 -12.69 -15.03
N PRO A 230 -5.18 -14.02 -14.91
CA PRO A 230 -4.79 -14.86 -16.03
C PRO A 230 -5.88 -15.07 -17.09
N TYR A 231 -7.16 -14.93 -16.74
CA TYR A 231 -8.31 -15.13 -17.65
C TYR A 231 -8.69 -13.86 -18.41
N LEU A 232 -8.17 -12.72 -18.00
CA LEU A 232 -8.22 -11.49 -18.79
C LEU A 232 -7.13 -11.64 -19.84
N ASP A 233 -7.53 -11.83 -21.11
CA ASP A 233 -6.72 -12.11 -22.32
C ASP A 233 -5.68 -11.02 -22.65
N THR A 234 -4.88 -10.69 -21.66
CA THR A 234 -3.85 -9.70 -21.66
C THR A 234 -2.58 -10.44 -21.32
N THR A 235 -1.52 -10.14 -22.07
CA THR A 235 -0.16 -10.68 -21.95
C THR A 235 0.52 -10.25 -20.63
N GLN A 236 -0.26 -10.11 -19.56
CA GLN A 236 -0.09 -9.12 -18.51
C GLN A 236 -0.21 -9.80 -17.15
N THR A 237 0.65 -10.80 -16.94
CA THR A 237 0.86 -11.59 -15.72
C THR A 237 1.29 -10.74 -14.50
N TYR A 238 1.30 -9.40 -14.60
CA TYR A 238 1.99 -8.51 -13.67
C TYR A 238 1.15 -7.35 -13.12
N ILE A 239 -0.17 -7.46 -13.15
CA ILE A 239 -1.05 -6.55 -12.41
C ILE A 239 -0.86 -6.85 -10.91
N MET A 240 0.01 -6.08 -10.25
CA MET A 240 -0.02 -6.03 -8.79
C MET A 240 -1.25 -5.23 -8.39
N VAL A 241 -2.23 -5.94 -7.83
CA VAL A 241 -3.51 -5.47 -7.23
C VAL A 241 -3.37 -4.27 -6.26
N THR A 242 -2.14 -3.89 -5.92
CA THR A 242 -1.84 -2.74 -5.06
C THR A 242 -1.97 -1.37 -5.74
N ALA A 243 -2.12 -1.30 -7.07
CA ALA A 243 -2.21 -0.03 -7.80
C ALA A 243 -3.51 0.06 -8.61
N PHE A 244 -4.58 0.53 -7.96
CA PHE A 244 -5.76 1.01 -8.67
C PHE A 244 -5.47 2.43 -9.22
N ALA A 245 -5.56 2.57 -10.55
CA ALA A 245 -5.73 3.82 -11.30
C ALA A 245 -4.83 5.05 -10.99
N LEU A 246 -3.54 4.90 -10.63
CA LEU A 246 -2.66 6.08 -10.53
C LEU A 246 -2.29 6.70 -11.90
N GLU A 247 -2.43 5.97 -13.00
CA GLU A 247 -2.00 6.45 -14.33
C GLU A 247 -3.03 7.25 -15.13
N GLN A 248 -4.34 7.19 -14.80
CA GLN A 248 -5.39 7.86 -15.58
C GLN A 248 -6.14 8.99 -14.85
N ALA A 249 -5.72 9.37 -13.64
CA ALA A 249 -6.26 10.55 -12.98
C ALA A 249 -5.92 11.82 -13.79
N PRO A 250 -6.87 12.73 -14.08
CA PRO A 250 -6.59 14.03 -14.69
C PRO A 250 -5.44 14.74 -13.96
N GLN A 251 -4.59 15.48 -14.67
CA GLN A 251 -3.46 16.19 -14.04
C GLN A 251 -3.92 17.09 -12.86
N GLN A 252 -5.17 17.56 -12.87
CA GLN A 252 -5.80 18.29 -11.76
C GLN A 252 -6.06 17.42 -10.52
N VAL A 253 -6.41 16.14 -10.64
CA VAL A 253 -6.61 15.21 -9.49
C VAL A 253 -5.26 14.77 -8.92
N ARG A 254 -4.23 14.61 -9.77
CA ARG A 254 -2.84 14.45 -9.32
C ARG A 254 -2.36 15.66 -8.55
N LYS A 255 -2.68 16.87 -9.02
CA LYS A 255 -2.40 18.11 -8.28
C LYS A 255 -3.24 18.22 -7.02
N LEU A 256 -4.53 17.91 -6.99
CA LEU A 256 -5.34 18.01 -5.77
C LEU A 256 -4.87 17.08 -4.64
N LYS A 257 -4.39 15.87 -4.96
CA LYS A 257 -3.74 14.99 -3.96
C LYS A 257 -2.29 15.39 -3.62
N ILE A 258 -1.71 16.40 -4.29
CA ILE A 258 -0.40 17.01 -4.02
C ILE A 258 -0.55 18.45 -3.44
N THR A 259 -1.70 19.09 -3.65
CA THR A 259 -2.00 20.50 -3.37
C THR A 259 -2.90 20.65 -2.16
N LEU A 260 -3.76 19.68 -1.83
CA LEU A 260 -4.31 19.58 -0.45
C LEU A 260 -3.21 19.32 0.60
N PHE A 261 -1.98 19.06 0.16
CA PHE A 261 -0.77 18.96 0.98
C PHE A 261 0.12 20.22 0.94
N ARG A 262 -0.34 21.34 0.33
CA ARG A 262 0.42 22.60 0.29
C ARG A 262 -0.50 23.80 0.55
N HIS A 263 -0.23 24.50 1.66
CA HIS A 263 -0.81 25.74 2.22
C HIS A 263 -2.09 25.56 3.07
N SER A 264 -2.21 26.11 4.29
CA SER A 264 -1.35 26.99 5.15
C SER A 264 -1.69 26.67 6.63
N ASP A 265 -0.87 26.85 7.68
CA ASP A 265 0.16 27.85 7.99
C ASP A 265 1.18 27.31 9.03
N GLY A 266 2.39 27.88 9.02
CA GLY A 266 3.34 27.80 10.14
C GLY A 266 4.63 27.02 9.84
N GLY A 267 5.62 27.70 9.28
CA GLY A 267 6.85 27.15 8.71
C GLY A 267 7.63 26.13 9.54
N HIS A 268 7.92 24.98 8.93
CA HIS A 268 9.25 24.38 8.85
C HIS A 268 9.28 23.35 7.71
N SER A 269 10.23 23.51 6.79
CA SER A 269 10.40 22.66 5.61
C SER A 269 10.92 21.28 5.97
N VAL A 270 10.16 20.22 5.67
CA VAL A 270 10.69 18.85 5.57
C VAL A 270 10.29 18.27 4.22
N ILE A 271 11.30 18.04 3.38
CA ILE A 271 11.22 17.26 2.15
C ILE A 271 11.14 15.79 2.57
N LEU A 272 10.10 15.06 2.17
CA LEU A 272 10.19 13.60 2.13
C LEU A 272 9.68 13.06 0.80
N ALA A 273 10.56 12.27 0.18
CA ALA A 273 10.44 11.69 -1.14
C ALA A 273 9.97 10.22 -1.05
N ILE A 274 9.13 9.85 -2.03
CA ILE A 274 8.76 8.50 -2.50
C ILE A 274 7.89 7.64 -1.56
#